data_AF-A0AAX3U0V3-F1
#
_entry.id   AF-A0AAX3U0V3-F1
#
_cell.length_a   1.000
_cell.length_b   1.000
_cell.length_c   1.000
_cell.angle_alpha   90.00
_cell.angle_beta   90.00
_cell.angle_gamma   90.00
#
_symmetry.space_group_name_H-M   'P 1'
#
loop_
_entity.id
_entity.type
_entity.pdbx_description
1 polymer ?
#
loop_
_entity_poly.entity_id
_entity_poly.type
_entity_poly.pdbx_seq_one_letter_code
_entity_poly.pdbx_strand_id
1 'polypeptide(L)'
;MDIIKALEHELYINCESNKKNIFSLVKLIEKNISPSICYELLNCRLAITKKIDPTTEKLNIAGCIKSPAYKQSLTHEVPDWPKEYHLLEKIIHRDFLNIAQFWCEFEIYKIKSKYPENEDNKHKKLPLLEEAYHSKIVENIQLSQKLYYTLHHTQPMSLSDAILLMNLSTFIADKGWYEMLESLTISSTGRHFILLTKTNESISTIVGSARIQLWNERHAWLSFSPFFTNEGWQPCIHDSIINSPLLTKVFKTSCIPKLDSIHSFEKYFDDKILKKNHICEVIRLSISGTVQECIFYLFLTQKHLIRELDERGFYMAYVIIEQPWLMNFYQELELNGYLSSSYKNLNDTGRNTYKGFWIIPNLKSELNNTSFKDYKNIVIKNKKRSGNYRND
;
A
#
# COMPACT_ATOMS: atom_id res chain seq x y z
N MET A 1 -23.35 -20.04 -23.13
CA MET A 1 -23.77 -20.32 -21.74
C MET A 1 -24.54 -19.09 -21.28
N ASP A 2 -25.75 -19.27 -20.77
CA ASP A 2 -26.58 -18.16 -20.27
C ASP A 2 -26.02 -17.72 -18.90
N ILE A 3 -25.43 -16.52 -18.83
CA ILE A 3 -24.74 -16.02 -17.63
C ILE A 3 -25.72 -15.91 -16.46
N ILE A 4 -26.96 -15.48 -16.73
CA ILE A 4 -28.01 -15.32 -15.72
C ILE A 4 -28.35 -16.68 -15.11
N LYS A 5 -28.60 -17.71 -15.94
CA LYS A 5 -28.89 -19.06 -15.44
C LYS A 5 -27.73 -19.65 -14.63
N ALA A 6 -26.49 -19.36 -15.02
CA ALA A 6 -25.33 -19.83 -14.29
C ALA A 6 -25.18 -19.14 -12.93
N LEU A 7 -25.42 -17.82 -12.85
CA LEU A 7 -25.44 -17.08 -11.59
C LEU A 7 -26.59 -17.52 -10.68
N GLU A 8 -27.79 -17.74 -11.24
CA GLU A 8 -28.93 -18.30 -10.51
C GLU A 8 -28.57 -19.68 -9.94
N HIS A 9 -28.00 -20.57 -10.74
CA HIS A 9 -27.55 -21.89 -10.29
C HIS A 9 -26.54 -21.81 -9.15
N GLU A 10 -25.53 -20.93 -9.25
CA GLU A 10 -24.55 -20.72 -8.16
C GLU A 10 -25.19 -20.15 -6.87
N LEU A 11 -26.28 -19.37 -6.99
CA LEU A 11 -27.04 -18.89 -5.82
C LEU A 11 -27.83 -20.00 -5.11
N TYR A 12 -28.31 -21.01 -5.85
CA TYR A 12 -29.16 -22.08 -5.31
C TYR A 12 -28.38 -23.32 -4.86
N ILE A 13 -27.11 -23.47 -5.23
CA ILE A 13 -26.24 -24.52 -4.65
C ILE A 13 -25.89 -24.16 -3.21
N ASN A 14 -26.26 -25.04 -2.27
CA ASN A 14 -26.02 -24.92 -0.83
C ASN A 14 -24.66 -25.51 -0.37
N CYS A 15 -23.80 -25.93 -1.29
CA CYS A 15 -22.44 -26.36 -0.98
C CYS A 15 -21.48 -25.15 -0.96
N GLU A 16 -20.36 -25.26 -0.24
CA GLU A 16 -19.26 -24.27 -0.30
C GLU A 16 -19.03 -23.87 -1.75
N SER A 17 -19.31 -22.61 -2.08
CA SER A 17 -19.27 -22.18 -3.46
C SER A 17 -17.85 -22.31 -3.98
N ASN A 18 -17.72 -22.88 -5.18
CA ASN A 18 -16.43 -22.95 -5.81
C ASN A 18 -16.08 -21.53 -6.28
N LYS A 19 -15.32 -20.79 -5.47
CA LYS A 19 -14.87 -19.41 -5.80
C LYS A 19 -14.32 -19.31 -7.23
N LYS A 20 -13.67 -20.36 -7.75
CA LYS A 20 -13.17 -20.39 -9.13
C LYS A 20 -14.29 -20.32 -10.18
N ASN A 21 -15.44 -20.95 -9.93
CA ASN A 21 -16.62 -20.84 -10.81
C ASN A 21 -17.15 -19.40 -10.82
N ILE A 22 -17.31 -18.79 -9.64
CA ILE A 22 -17.77 -17.40 -9.52
C ILE A 22 -16.84 -16.46 -10.27
N PHE A 23 -15.53 -16.59 -10.07
CA PHE A 23 -14.55 -15.76 -10.81
C PHE A 23 -14.59 -16.02 -12.32
N SER A 24 -14.87 -17.25 -12.75
CA SER A 24 -15.04 -17.56 -14.18
C SER A 24 -16.28 -16.89 -14.76
N LEU A 25 -17.38 -16.83 -14.01
CA LEU A 25 -18.59 -16.09 -14.40
C LEU A 25 -18.32 -14.60 -14.45
N VAL A 26 -17.57 -14.04 -13.49
CA VAL A 26 -17.24 -12.60 -13.49
C VAL A 26 -16.34 -12.23 -14.67
N LYS A 27 -15.41 -13.10 -15.08
CA LYS A 27 -14.66 -12.91 -16.35
C LYS A 27 -15.59 -12.84 -17.57
N LEU A 28 -16.67 -13.61 -17.59
CA LEU A 28 -17.67 -13.53 -18.67
C LEU A 28 -18.48 -12.23 -18.60
N ILE A 29 -18.81 -11.74 -17.40
CA ILE A 29 -19.46 -10.43 -17.21
C ILE A 29 -18.52 -9.31 -17.67
N GLU A 30 -17.24 -9.33 -17.27
CA GLU A 30 -16.23 -8.35 -17.70
C GLU A 30 -16.12 -8.27 -19.23
N LYS A 31 -16.18 -9.43 -19.90
CA LYS A 31 -16.06 -9.51 -21.36
C LYS A 31 -17.32 -9.03 -22.11
N ASN A 32 -18.51 -9.32 -21.58
CA ASN A 32 -19.77 -9.15 -22.32
C ASN A 32 -20.58 -7.92 -21.88
N ILE A 33 -20.35 -7.39 -20.68
CA ILE A 33 -21.17 -6.33 -20.08
C ILE A 33 -20.32 -5.13 -19.72
N SER A 34 -19.44 -5.25 -18.73
CA SER A 34 -18.54 -4.15 -18.33
C SER A 34 -17.22 -4.65 -17.77
N PRO A 35 -16.06 -4.22 -18.31
CA PRO A 35 -14.74 -4.56 -17.78
C PRO A 35 -14.48 -3.96 -16.39
N SER A 36 -15.33 -3.05 -15.91
CA SER A 36 -15.23 -2.37 -14.61
C SER A 36 -16.32 -2.79 -13.62
N ILE A 37 -16.94 -3.96 -13.80
CA ILE A 37 -18.04 -4.47 -12.96
C ILE A 37 -17.80 -4.29 -11.45
N CYS A 38 -16.65 -4.70 -10.93
CA CYS A 38 -16.35 -4.60 -9.50
C CYS A 38 -16.27 -3.15 -9.02
N TYR A 39 -15.70 -2.26 -9.83
CA TYR A 39 -15.61 -0.83 -9.56
C TYR A 39 -16.99 -0.20 -9.53
N GLU A 40 -17.85 -0.53 -10.51
CA GLU A 40 -19.21 -0.01 -10.60
C GLU A 40 -20.10 -0.44 -9.44
N LEU A 41 -20.07 -1.73 -9.08
CA LEU A 41 -20.81 -2.28 -7.94
C LEU A 41 -20.41 -1.55 -6.65
N LEU A 42 -19.10 -1.46 -6.39
CA LEU A 42 -18.59 -0.81 -5.17
C LEU A 42 -18.97 0.68 -5.13
N ASN A 43 -18.68 1.43 -6.20
CA ASN A 43 -18.89 2.88 -6.20
C ASN A 43 -20.37 3.27 -6.17
N CYS A 44 -21.25 2.48 -6.78
CA CYS A 44 -22.68 2.69 -6.65
C CYS A 44 -23.14 2.53 -5.18
N ARG A 45 -22.69 1.47 -4.48
CA ARG A 45 -23.02 1.28 -3.06
C ARG A 45 -22.41 2.34 -2.15
N LEU A 46 -21.18 2.77 -2.43
CA LEU A 46 -20.57 3.89 -1.71
C LEU A 46 -21.33 5.20 -1.93
N ALA A 47 -21.81 5.48 -3.14
CA ALA A 47 -22.61 6.66 -3.43
C ALA A 47 -23.96 6.64 -2.70
N ILE A 48 -24.64 5.50 -2.63
CA ILE A 48 -25.88 5.35 -1.85
C ILE A 48 -25.59 5.53 -0.36
N THR A 49 -24.51 4.93 0.14
CA THR A 49 -24.07 5.08 1.54
C THR A 49 -23.89 6.54 1.93
N LYS A 50 -23.22 7.33 1.09
CA LYS A 50 -23.01 8.78 1.30
C LYS A 50 -24.30 9.58 1.28
N LYS A 51 -25.29 9.17 0.48
CA LYS A 51 -26.64 9.79 0.49
C LYS A 51 -27.41 9.47 1.77
N ILE A 52 -27.28 8.24 2.29
CA ILE A 52 -27.90 7.81 3.55
C ILE A 52 -27.28 8.57 4.73
N ASP A 53 -25.96 8.66 4.77
CA ASP A 53 -25.21 9.38 5.80
C ASP A 53 -24.04 10.17 5.19
N PRO A 54 -24.19 11.49 4.98
CA PRO A 54 -23.15 12.35 4.43
C PRO A 54 -21.87 12.41 5.25
N THR A 55 -21.89 12.03 6.54
CA THR A 55 -20.66 12.01 7.34
C THR A 55 -19.65 10.96 6.85
N THR A 56 -20.14 9.93 6.14
CA THR A 56 -19.30 8.88 5.55
C THR A 56 -18.39 9.38 4.42
N GLU A 57 -18.62 10.56 3.84
CA GLU A 57 -17.72 11.15 2.84
C GLU A 57 -16.30 11.39 3.36
N LYS A 58 -16.15 11.55 4.68
CA LYS A 58 -14.86 11.76 5.34
C LYS A 58 -14.11 10.46 5.61
N LEU A 59 -14.82 9.33 5.52
CA LEU A 59 -14.27 8.00 5.75
C LEU A 59 -13.60 7.48 4.49
N ASN A 60 -12.63 6.59 4.68
CA ASN A 60 -12.10 5.80 3.61
C ASN A 60 -13.06 4.65 3.25
N ILE A 61 -12.79 3.89 2.18
CA ILE A 61 -13.67 2.82 1.70
C ILE A 61 -13.90 1.77 2.78
N ALA A 62 -12.86 1.37 3.52
CA ALA A 62 -13.00 0.39 4.61
C ALA A 62 -13.90 0.90 5.74
N GLY A 63 -13.77 2.18 6.12
CA GLY A 63 -14.65 2.84 7.09
C GLY A 63 -16.09 2.93 6.58
N CYS A 64 -16.29 3.29 5.31
CA CYS A 64 -17.60 3.30 4.67
C CYS A 64 -18.27 1.92 4.76
N ILE A 65 -17.58 0.86 4.32
CA ILE A 65 -18.11 -0.52 4.32
C ILE A 65 -18.51 -1.00 5.73
N LYS A 66 -17.79 -0.55 6.76
CA LYS A 66 -18.08 -0.89 8.17
C LYS A 66 -19.23 -0.07 8.77
N SER A 67 -19.64 1.02 8.14
CA SER A 67 -20.67 1.92 8.66
C SER A 67 -22.06 1.26 8.66
N PRO A 68 -22.95 1.65 9.60
CA PRO A 68 -24.36 1.25 9.55
C PRO A 68 -25.06 1.69 8.25
N ALA A 69 -24.69 2.87 7.72
CA ALA A 69 -25.21 3.40 6.47
C ALA A 69 -24.92 2.48 5.28
N TYR A 70 -23.75 1.83 5.24
CA TYR A 70 -23.44 0.86 4.19
C TYR A 70 -24.35 -0.37 4.27
N LYS A 71 -24.61 -0.91 5.47
CA LYS A 71 -25.56 -2.03 5.63
C LYS A 71 -26.96 -1.66 5.15
N GLN A 72 -27.41 -0.45 5.45
CA GLN A 72 -28.68 0.07 4.94
C GLN A 72 -28.64 0.28 3.41
N SER A 73 -27.49 0.67 2.85
CA SER A 73 -27.35 0.83 1.40
C SER A 73 -27.61 -0.49 0.66
N LEU A 74 -27.29 -1.64 1.25
CA LEU A 74 -27.50 -2.96 0.64
C LEU A 74 -28.98 -3.37 0.55
N THR A 75 -29.86 -2.76 1.35
CA THR A 75 -31.31 -3.01 1.27
C THR A 75 -32.00 -2.13 0.23
N HIS A 76 -31.29 -1.12 -0.31
CA HIS A 76 -31.81 -0.28 -1.38
C HIS A 76 -31.69 -1.02 -2.71
N GLU A 77 -32.80 -1.08 -3.45
CA GLU A 77 -32.78 -1.57 -4.83
C GLU A 77 -32.09 -0.55 -5.74
N VAL A 78 -31.39 -1.04 -6.76
CA VAL A 78 -30.74 -0.21 -7.79
C VAL A 78 -31.41 -0.54 -9.12
N PRO A 79 -32.50 0.15 -9.51
CA PRO A 79 -33.35 -0.28 -10.63
C PRO A 79 -32.63 -0.36 -11.98
N ASP A 80 -31.60 0.47 -12.17
CA ASP A 80 -30.87 0.59 -13.43
C ASP A 80 -29.78 -0.49 -13.61
N TRP A 81 -29.62 -1.41 -12.65
CA TRP A 81 -28.63 -2.47 -12.75
C TRP A 81 -29.09 -3.63 -13.63
N PRO A 82 -28.20 -4.19 -14.48
CA PRO A 82 -28.45 -5.46 -15.14
C PRO A 82 -28.75 -6.57 -14.13
N LYS A 83 -29.53 -7.59 -14.53
CA LYS A 83 -29.88 -8.72 -13.65
C LYS A 83 -28.63 -9.43 -13.12
N GLU A 84 -27.57 -9.50 -13.92
CA GLU A 84 -26.27 -10.06 -13.55
C GLU A 84 -25.64 -9.32 -12.37
N TYR A 85 -25.80 -8.00 -12.26
CA TYR A 85 -25.23 -7.19 -11.17
C TYR A 85 -25.92 -7.54 -9.86
N HIS A 86 -27.25 -7.63 -9.88
CA HIS A 86 -28.03 -8.03 -8.71
C HIS A 86 -27.72 -9.45 -8.24
N LEU A 87 -27.59 -10.40 -9.18
CA LEU A 87 -27.26 -11.78 -8.84
C LEU A 87 -25.83 -11.89 -8.31
N LEU A 88 -24.87 -11.23 -8.96
CA LEU A 88 -23.48 -11.20 -8.52
C LEU A 88 -23.35 -10.57 -7.13
N GLU A 89 -24.03 -9.46 -6.88
CA GLU A 89 -24.02 -8.85 -5.55
C GLU A 89 -24.53 -9.81 -4.47
N LYS A 90 -25.62 -10.54 -4.73
CA LYS A 90 -26.14 -11.55 -3.78
C LYS A 90 -25.12 -12.65 -3.49
N ILE A 91 -24.42 -13.14 -4.52
CA ILE A 91 -23.34 -14.13 -4.38
C ILE A 91 -22.19 -13.55 -3.53
N ILE A 92 -21.79 -12.31 -3.81
CA ILE A 92 -20.72 -11.62 -3.08
C ILE A 92 -21.06 -11.55 -1.59
N HIS A 93 -22.28 -11.14 -1.24
CA HIS A 93 -22.69 -11.02 0.17
C HIS A 93 -22.83 -12.37 0.89
N ARG A 94 -23.08 -13.46 0.15
CA ARG A 94 -23.14 -14.81 0.71
C ARG A 94 -21.75 -15.38 0.97
N ASP A 95 -20.82 -15.22 0.01
CA ASP A 95 -19.57 -15.99 -0.03
C ASP A 95 -18.31 -15.17 0.30
N PHE A 96 -18.42 -13.84 0.34
CA PHE A 96 -17.30 -12.93 0.55
C PHE A 96 -17.64 -11.90 1.64
N LEU A 97 -16.60 -11.31 2.24
CA LEU A 97 -16.78 -10.35 3.33
C LEU A 97 -17.45 -9.04 2.87
N ASN A 98 -17.12 -8.58 1.66
CA ASN A 98 -17.66 -7.37 1.03
C ASN A 98 -17.22 -7.30 -0.44
N ILE A 99 -17.79 -6.35 -1.20
CA ILE A 99 -17.49 -6.13 -2.62
C ILE A 99 -16.01 -5.82 -2.87
N ALA A 100 -15.36 -5.02 -2.02
CA ALA A 100 -13.95 -4.67 -2.20
C ALA A 100 -13.01 -5.86 -1.96
N GLN A 101 -13.31 -6.70 -0.97
CA GLN A 101 -12.60 -7.95 -0.73
C GLN A 101 -12.80 -8.94 -1.88
N PHE A 102 -14.04 -9.08 -2.38
CA PHE A 102 -14.32 -9.87 -3.57
C PHE A 102 -13.49 -9.40 -4.77
N TRP A 103 -13.44 -8.08 -5.02
CA TRP A 103 -12.65 -7.50 -6.10
C TRP A 103 -11.17 -7.85 -5.93
N CYS A 104 -10.61 -7.69 -4.74
CA CYS A 104 -9.22 -8.07 -4.46
C CYS A 104 -8.94 -9.56 -4.77
N GLU A 105 -9.78 -10.47 -4.27
CA GLU A 105 -9.62 -11.90 -4.52
C GLU A 105 -9.75 -12.25 -6.01
N PHE A 106 -10.63 -11.55 -6.73
CA PHE A 106 -10.80 -11.72 -8.16
C PHE A 106 -9.57 -11.25 -8.95
N GLU A 107 -8.95 -10.13 -8.58
CA GLU A 107 -7.69 -9.66 -9.19
C GLU A 107 -6.53 -10.64 -8.92
N ILE A 108 -6.43 -11.16 -7.69
CA ILE A 108 -5.46 -12.22 -7.35
C ILE A 108 -5.69 -13.45 -8.23
N TYR A 109 -6.94 -13.88 -8.40
CA TYR A 109 -7.29 -15.00 -9.27
C TYR A 109 -6.91 -14.73 -10.73
N LYS A 110 -7.18 -13.54 -11.27
CA LYS A 110 -6.78 -13.15 -12.63
C LYS A 110 -5.27 -13.31 -12.82
N ILE A 111 -4.47 -12.83 -11.87
CA ILE A 111 -3.01 -12.94 -11.92
C ILE A 111 -2.57 -14.40 -11.84
N LYS A 112 -3.01 -15.15 -10.82
CA LYS A 112 -2.61 -16.55 -10.62
C LYS A 112 -3.02 -17.45 -11.79
N SER A 113 -4.15 -17.16 -12.46
CA SER A 113 -4.60 -17.92 -13.62
C SER A 113 -3.66 -17.85 -14.84
N LYS A 114 -2.77 -16.84 -14.90
CA LYS A 114 -1.72 -16.76 -15.93
C LYS A 114 -0.55 -17.73 -15.67
N TYR A 115 -0.41 -18.22 -14.45
CA TYR A 115 0.72 -19.02 -13.99
C TYR A 115 0.20 -20.27 -13.24
N PRO A 116 -0.24 -21.31 -13.95
CA PRO A 116 -0.85 -22.49 -13.35
C PRO A 116 0.04 -23.13 -12.26
N GLU A 117 -0.55 -23.45 -11.11
CA GLU A 117 0.20 -24.05 -9.99
C GLU A 117 0.82 -25.39 -10.40
N ASN A 118 2.04 -25.63 -9.94
CA ASN A 118 2.70 -26.93 -9.99
C ASN A 118 2.96 -27.37 -8.55
N GLU A 119 2.37 -28.50 -8.15
CA GLU A 119 2.43 -29.05 -6.79
C GLU A 119 3.86 -29.39 -6.34
N ASP A 120 4.79 -29.58 -7.28
CA ASP A 120 6.19 -29.88 -7.00
C ASP A 120 6.96 -28.67 -6.44
N ASN A 121 6.49 -27.44 -6.68
CA ASN A 121 7.16 -26.22 -6.26
C ASN A 121 6.67 -25.77 -4.87
N LYS A 122 7.31 -26.27 -3.81
CA LYS A 122 7.10 -25.74 -2.46
C LYS A 122 7.98 -24.53 -2.17
N HIS A 123 7.43 -23.55 -1.45
CA HIS A 123 8.22 -22.42 -0.97
C HIS A 123 9.33 -22.90 -0.03
N LYS A 124 10.58 -22.68 -0.44
CA LYS A 124 11.72 -22.88 0.44
C LYS A 124 11.71 -21.83 1.55
N LYS A 125 12.05 -22.25 2.77
CA LYS A 125 12.26 -21.31 3.87
C LYS A 125 13.43 -20.39 3.53
N LEU A 126 13.22 -19.08 3.67
CA LEU A 126 14.22 -18.08 3.36
C LEU A 126 15.13 -17.83 4.59
N PRO A 127 16.41 -17.50 4.38
CA PRO A 127 17.33 -17.20 5.47
C PRO A 127 16.98 -15.86 6.15
N LEU A 128 17.16 -15.77 7.47
CA LEU A 128 17.04 -14.50 8.22
C LEU A 128 18.44 -13.93 8.51
N LEU A 129 19.20 -13.74 7.43
CA LEU A 129 20.59 -13.25 7.44
C LEU A 129 20.69 -12.10 6.44
N GLU A 130 21.23 -10.95 6.84
CA GLU A 130 21.20 -9.72 6.01
C GLU A 130 21.97 -9.92 4.69
N GLU A 131 23.12 -10.61 4.75
CA GLU A 131 24.01 -10.89 3.63
C GLU A 131 23.41 -11.80 2.55
N ALA A 132 22.32 -12.51 2.85
CA ALA A 132 21.61 -13.34 1.88
C ALA A 132 20.71 -12.52 0.94
N TYR A 133 20.56 -11.21 1.20
CA TYR A 133 19.69 -10.33 0.44
C TYR A 133 20.48 -9.29 -0.36
N HIS A 134 19.93 -8.95 -1.51
CA HIS A 134 20.44 -7.88 -2.36
C HIS A 134 19.26 -7.08 -2.90
N SER A 135 19.55 -5.86 -3.35
CA SER A 135 18.55 -4.95 -3.87
C SER A 135 18.89 -4.48 -5.26
N LYS A 136 17.88 -3.91 -5.92
CA LYS A 136 18.07 -3.03 -7.07
C LYS A 136 16.84 -2.16 -7.25
N ILE A 137 17.05 -1.04 -7.94
CA ILE A 137 15.96 -0.26 -8.53
C ILE A 137 15.81 -0.67 -10.01
N VAL A 138 14.58 -0.97 -10.40
CA VAL A 138 14.18 -1.26 -11.79
C VAL A 138 13.38 -0.07 -12.29
N GLU A 139 13.90 0.63 -13.31
CA GLU A 139 13.32 1.87 -13.85
C GLU A 139 11.91 1.71 -14.42
N ASN A 140 11.65 0.57 -15.08
CA ASN A 140 10.33 0.24 -15.56
C ASN A 140 10.06 -1.26 -15.43
N ILE A 141 9.26 -1.64 -14.43
CA ILE A 141 8.95 -3.05 -14.17
C ILE A 141 8.12 -3.71 -15.26
N GLN A 142 7.31 -2.95 -16.00
CA GLN A 142 6.47 -3.45 -17.09
C GLN A 142 7.28 -4.01 -18.25
N LEU A 143 8.48 -3.46 -18.48
CA LEU A 143 9.37 -3.87 -19.55
C LEU A 143 10.29 -5.04 -19.15
N SER A 144 10.30 -5.42 -17.87
CA SER A 144 11.17 -6.49 -17.36
C SER A 144 10.70 -7.87 -17.85
N GLN A 145 11.54 -8.53 -18.63
CA GLN A 145 11.33 -9.93 -19.08
C GLN A 145 11.76 -10.96 -18.02
N LYS A 146 12.41 -10.54 -16.94
CA LYS A 146 12.88 -11.45 -15.88
C LYS A 146 11.70 -11.97 -15.06
N LEU A 147 11.77 -13.26 -14.74
CA LEU A 147 10.82 -13.93 -13.85
C LEU A 147 11.32 -13.92 -12.41
N TYR A 148 10.36 -13.93 -11.48
CA TYR A 148 10.60 -13.86 -10.05
C TYR A 148 9.64 -14.76 -9.29
N TYR A 149 10.14 -15.38 -8.22
CA TYR A 149 9.27 -15.99 -7.23
C TYR A 149 8.72 -14.91 -6.27
N THR A 150 7.54 -15.18 -5.70
CA THR A 150 6.98 -14.44 -4.56
C THR A 150 6.70 -15.42 -3.43
N LEU A 151 6.28 -14.92 -2.27
CA LEU A 151 5.77 -15.76 -1.17
C LEU A 151 4.24 -15.97 -1.24
N HIS A 152 3.60 -15.53 -2.33
CA HIS A 152 2.15 -15.59 -2.51
C HIS A 152 1.73 -16.56 -3.64
N HIS A 153 2.70 -17.08 -4.39
CA HIS A 153 2.49 -18.00 -5.50
C HIS A 153 3.71 -18.89 -5.77
N THR A 154 3.47 -20.16 -6.07
CA THR A 154 4.53 -21.17 -6.23
C THR A 154 5.26 -21.10 -7.57
N GLN A 155 4.70 -20.41 -8.57
CA GLN A 155 5.33 -20.27 -9.88
C GLN A 155 6.08 -18.94 -10.03
N PRO A 156 7.17 -18.92 -10.82
CA PRO A 156 7.79 -17.67 -11.25
C PRO A 156 6.81 -16.83 -12.08
N MET A 157 6.83 -15.52 -11.85
CA MET A 157 5.92 -14.57 -12.51
C MET A 157 6.72 -13.41 -13.10
N SER A 158 6.14 -12.69 -14.06
CA SER A 158 6.70 -11.40 -14.51
C SER A 158 6.84 -10.44 -13.32
N LEU A 159 7.80 -9.52 -13.38
CA LEU A 159 8.03 -8.57 -12.28
C LEU A 159 6.78 -7.74 -11.96
N SER A 160 6.05 -7.30 -12.98
CA SER A 160 4.79 -6.56 -12.82
C SER A 160 3.70 -7.37 -12.12
N ASP A 161 3.49 -8.62 -12.54
CA ASP A 161 2.49 -9.47 -11.89
C ASP A 161 2.91 -9.85 -10.45
N ALA A 162 4.21 -10.07 -10.21
CA ALA A 162 4.75 -10.37 -8.89
C ALA A 162 4.52 -9.21 -7.90
N ILE A 163 4.87 -7.98 -8.29
CA ILE A 163 4.67 -6.80 -7.43
C ILE A 163 3.18 -6.49 -7.24
N LEU A 164 2.37 -6.67 -8.28
CA LEU A 164 0.93 -6.49 -8.17
C LEU A 164 0.32 -7.51 -7.19
N LEU A 165 0.69 -8.79 -7.30
CA LEU A 165 0.23 -9.84 -6.39
C LEU A 165 0.65 -9.57 -4.94
N MET A 166 1.90 -9.14 -4.73
CA MET A 166 2.37 -8.73 -3.41
C MET A 166 1.50 -7.61 -2.84
N ASN A 167 1.27 -6.54 -3.60
CA ASN A 167 0.46 -5.39 -3.13
C ASN A 167 -1.00 -5.76 -2.84
N LEU A 168 -1.63 -6.57 -3.70
CA LEU A 168 -2.99 -7.06 -3.47
C LEU A 168 -3.07 -7.86 -2.16
N SER A 169 -2.11 -8.75 -1.94
CA SER A 169 -2.06 -9.60 -0.75
C SER A 169 -1.78 -8.77 0.52
N THR A 170 -0.82 -7.84 0.46
CA THR A 170 -0.34 -7.15 1.66
C THR A 170 -1.14 -5.91 2.03
N PHE A 171 -1.52 -5.06 1.06
CA PHE A 171 -2.23 -3.81 1.36
C PHE A 171 -3.73 -3.99 1.36
N ILE A 172 -4.26 -4.77 0.42
CA ILE A 172 -5.71 -4.84 0.22
C ILE A 172 -6.27 -5.98 1.07
N ALA A 173 -5.86 -7.22 0.83
CA ALA A 173 -6.39 -8.37 1.58
C ALA A 173 -6.06 -8.30 3.08
N ASP A 174 -4.81 -8.02 3.45
CA ASP A 174 -4.40 -8.02 4.86
C ASP A 174 -4.70 -6.72 5.62
N LYS A 175 -4.70 -5.56 4.94
CA LYS A 175 -4.80 -4.24 5.61
C LYS A 175 -6.06 -3.45 5.23
N GLY A 176 -6.83 -3.89 4.24
CA GLY A 176 -8.08 -3.24 3.85
C GLY A 176 -7.91 -1.87 3.19
N TRP A 177 -6.74 -1.59 2.58
CA TRP A 177 -6.50 -0.35 1.81
C TRP A 177 -7.18 -0.41 0.43
N TYR A 178 -8.52 -0.45 0.44
CA TYR A 178 -9.32 -0.68 -0.77
C TYR A 178 -9.21 0.44 -1.81
N GLU A 179 -8.78 1.65 -1.45
CA GLU A 179 -8.51 2.76 -2.38
C GLU A 179 -7.49 2.35 -3.45
N MET A 180 -6.60 1.41 -3.14
CA MET A 180 -5.60 0.91 -4.10
C MET A 180 -6.22 0.12 -5.26
N LEU A 181 -7.45 -0.42 -5.12
CA LEU A 181 -8.12 -1.18 -6.17
C LEU A 181 -8.42 -0.30 -7.41
N GLU A 182 -8.64 0.99 -7.22
CA GLU A 182 -8.88 1.93 -8.32
C GLU A 182 -7.60 2.29 -9.09
N SER A 183 -6.44 1.89 -8.57
CA SER A 183 -5.12 2.31 -9.08
C SER A 183 -4.11 1.16 -9.11
N LEU A 184 -4.56 -0.04 -9.47
CA LEU A 184 -3.72 -1.25 -9.54
C LEU A 184 -2.59 -1.12 -10.58
N THR A 185 -2.79 -0.35 -11.65
CA THR A 185 -1.77 -0.08 -12.68
C THR A 185 -0.49 0.54 -12.09
N ILE A 186 -0.60 1.28 -10.99
CA ILE A 186 0.56 1.85 -10.29
C ILE A 186 1.43 0.74 -9.67
N SER A 187 0.85 -0.41 -9.31
CA SER A 187 1.60 -1.57 -8.79
C SER A 187 2.25 -2.42 -9.88
N SER A 188 1.89 -2.24 -11.15
CA SER A 188 2.42 -3.05 -12.27
C SER A 188 3.28 -2.26 -13.26
N THR A 189 3.52 -0.97 -13.02
CA THR A 189 4.25 -0.07 -13.93
C THR A 189 5.27 0.80 -13.19
N GLY A 190 6.16 1.44 -13.95
CA GLY A 190 7.06 2.48 -13.45
C GLY A 190 8.26 1.96 -12.67
N ARG A 191 8.90 2.85 -11.92
CA ARG A 191 10.13 2.57 -11.18
C ARG A 191 9.82 1.94 -9.83
N HIS A 192 10.44 0.80 -9.56
CA HIS A 192 10.34 0.11 -8.28
C HIS A 192 11.70 -0.29 -7.74
N PHE A 193 11.85 -0.13 -6.44
CA PHE A 193 12.85 -0.85 -5.67
C PHE A 193 12.35 -2.27 -5.39
N ILE A 194 13.24 -3.26 -5.47
CA ILE A 194 12.95 -4.63 -5.03
C ILE A 194 14.08 -5.20 -4.16
N LEU A 195 13.68 -5.90 -3.10
CA LEU A 195 14.56 -6.69 -2.22
C LEU A 195 14.45 -8.17 -2.60
N LEU A 196 15.59 -8.78 -2.87
CA LEU A 196 15.72 -10.09 -3.48
C LEU A 196 16.57 -11.02 -2.64
N THR A 197 16.24 -12.31 -2.66
CA THR A 197 17.12 -13.39 -2.20
C THR A 197 17.16 -14.52 -3.21
N LYS A 198 18.28 -15.25 -3.25
CA LYS A 198 18.47 -16.39 -4.16
C LYS A 198 17.79 -17.62 -3.55
N THR A 199 16.82 -18.18 -4.26
CA THR A 199 16.10 -19.41 -3.86
C THR A 199 16.32 -20.56 -4.84
N ASN A 200 16.61 -20.21 -6.09
CA ASN A 200 17.05 -21.09 -7.16
C ASN A 200 18.31 -20.48 -7.81
N GLU A 201 19.10 -21.28 -8.51
CA GLU A 201 20.33 -20.83 -9.18
C GLU A 201 20.06 -19.72 -10.21
N SER A 202 18.89 -19.73 -10.86
CA SER A 202 18.55 -18.83 -11.96
C SER A 202 17.46 -17.79 -11.65
N ILE A 203 16.64 -18.01 -10.60
CA ILE A 203 15.47 -17.17 -10.28
C ILE A 203 15.50 -16.76 -8.81
N SER A 204 15.35 -15.47 -8.56
CA SER A 204 15.29 -14.88 -7.23
C SER A 204 13.86 -14.77 -6.71
N THR A 205 13.70 -14.78 -5.39
CA THR A 205 12.44 -14.46 -4.72
C THR A 205 12.42 -13.00 -4.29
N ILE A 206 11.31 -12.31 -4.56
CA ILE A 206 11.04 -10.96 -4.05
C ILE A 206 10.39 -11.07 -2.68
N VAL A 207 10.96 -10.38 -1.70
CA VAL A 207 10.43 -10.32 -0.32
C VAL A 207 9.97 -8.92 0.08
N GLY A 208 10.40 -7.90 -0.65
CA GLY A 208 10.04 -6.51 -0.43
C GLY A 208 10.05 -5.71 -1.73
N SER A 209 9.14 -4.76 -1.87
CA SER A 209 9.06 -3.86 -3.02
C SER A 209 8.54 -2.49 -2.58
N ALA A 210 8.95 -1.43 -3.29
CA ALA A 210 8.39 -0.10 -3.12
C ALA A 210 8.43 0.66 -4.45
N ARG A 211 7.37 1.41 -4.76
CA ARG A 211 7.35 2.28 -5.94
C ARG A 211 8.06 3.58 -5.63
N ILE A 212 8.88 4.06 -6.57
CA ILE A 212 9.58 5.34 -6.49
C ILE A 212 9.08 6.25 -7.61
N GLN A 213 8.48 7.37 -7.25
CA GLN A 213 8.01 8.38 -8.20
C GLN A 213 8.94 9.59 -8.15
N LEU A 214 9.39 10.08 -9.30
CA LEU A 214 10.25 11.26 -9.36
C LEU A 214 9.43 12.55 -9.31
N TRP A 215 10.14 13.64 -9.07
CA TRP A 215 9.55 14.98 -9.02
C TRP A 215 8.82 15.40 -10.30
N ASN A 216 9.29 14.98 -11.48
CA ASN A 216 8.57 15.26 -12.73
C ASN A 216 7.19 14.55 -12.79
N GLU A 217 7.00 13.50 -11.99
CA GLU A 217 5.74 12.78 -11.82
C GLU A 217 4.89 13.32 -10.64
N ARG A 218 5.25 14.47 -10.05
CA ARG A 218 4.62 14.99 -8.81
C ARG A 218 3.11 15.19 -8.87
N HIS A 219 2.57 15.44 -10.06
CA HIS A 219 1.14 15.58 -10.28
C HIS A 219 0.35 14.30 -9.95
N ALA A 220 1.02 13.15 -9.97
CA ALA A 220 0.47 11.84 -9.64
C ALA A 220 0.94 11.33 -8.26
N TRP A 221 1.54 12.19 -7.42
CA TRP A 221 1.99 11.79 -6.09
C TRP A 221 0.82 11.65 -5.13
N LEU A 222 0.83 10.57 -4.37
CA LEU A 222 -0.23 10.27 -3.40
C LEU A 222 -0.27 11.30 -2.27
N SER A 223 0.91 11.78 -1.85
CA SER A 223 1.11 12.77 -0.79
C SER A 223 0.39 14.09 -1.07
N PHE A 224 0.15 14.43 -2.34
CA PHE A 224 -0.52 15.66 -2.77
C PHE A 224 -1.93 15.43 -3.32
N SER A 225 -2.44 14.19 -3.27
CA SER A 225 -3.80 13.91 -3.71
C SER A 225 -4.84 14.49 -2.72
N PRO A 226 -6.06 14.83 -3.18
CA PRO A 226 -7.09 15.46 -2.34
C PRO A 226 -7.41 14.70 -1.04
N PHE A 227 -7.29 13.36 -1.07
CA PHE A 227 -7.49 12.52 0.11
C PHE A 227 -6.44 12.77 1.22
N PHE A 228 -5.21 13.08 0.83
CA PHE A 228 -4.08 13.31 1.74
C PHE A 228 -3.84 14.79 2.07
N THR A 229 -4.61 15.73 1.49
CA THR A 229 -4.42 17.18 1.67
C THR A 229 -5.65 17.93 2.22
N ASN A 230 -6.72 17.22 2.61
CA ASN A 230 -7.90 17.86 3.22
C ASN A 230 -7.65 18.34 4.65
N GLU A 231 -8.57 19.19 5.15
CA GLU A 231 -8.52 19.81 6.48
C GLU A 231 -8.54 18.81 7.65
N GLY A 232 -8.85 17.53 7.40
CA GLY A 232 -8.80 16.49 8.44
C GLY A 232 -7.38 16.08 8.84
N TRP A 233 -6.35 16.55 8.15
CA TRP A 233 -4.95 16.26 8.48
C TRP A 233 -4.40 17.28 9.47
N GLN A 234 -3.96 16.80 10.63
CA GLN A 234 -3.42 17.64 11.69
C GLN A 234 -1.91 17.83 11.50
N PRO A 235 -1.40 19.08 11.52
CA PRO A 235 0.04 19.34 11.41
C PRO A 235 0.79 18.82 12.65
N CYS A 236 1.99 18.27 12.46
CA CYS A 236 2.86 17.80 13.54
C CYS A 236 4.36 18.06 13.28
N ILE A 237 4.66 19.14 12.55
CA ILE A 237 6.03 19.56 12.28
C ILE A 237 6.65 20.08 13.57
N HIS A 238 7.75 19.47 13.99
CA HIS A 238 8.49 19.88 15.19
C HIS A 238 9.41 21.08 14.90
N ASP A 239 9.55 22.03 15.82
CA ASP A 239 10.35 23.26 15.62
C ASP A 239 11.84 22.98 15.35
N SER A 240 12.36 21.85 15.84
CA SER A 240 13.74 21.40 15.56
C SER A 240 13.99 21.17 14.06
N ILE A 241 12.94 20.93 13.28
CA ILE A 241 12.99 20.74 11.84
C ILE A 241 13.30 22.07 11.15
N ILE A 242 12.66 23.16 11.57
CA ILE A 242 12.76 24.50 10.95
C ILE A 242 14.22 24.98 10.88
N ASN A 243 15.05 24.55 11.82
CA ASN A 243 16.45 24.96 11.96
C ASN A 243 17.48 23.92 11.48
N SER A 244 17.05 22.83 10.80
CA SER A 244 17.97 21.78 10.37
C SER A 244 18.90 22.24 9.24
N PRO A 245 20.24 22.13 9.40
CA PRO A 245 21.22 22.46 8.34
C PRO A 245 21.08 21.63 7.06
N LEU A 246 20.33 20.51 7.09
CA LEU A 246 20.06 19.70 5.91
C LEU A 246 18.93 20.26 5.06
N LEU A 247 17.94 20.92 5.68
CA LEU A 247 16.87 21.58 4.93
C LEU A 247 17.44 22.75 4.13
N THR A 248 18.47 23.44 4.61
CA THR A 248 19.11 24.52 3.84
C THR A 248 19.81 24.03 2.55
N LYS A 249 20.11 22.73 2.41
CA LYS A 249 20.62 22.14 1.15
C LYS A 249 19.51 21.79 0.14
N VAL A 250 18.28 21.64 0.62
CA VAL A 250 17.10 21.27 -0.19
C VAL A 250 16.25 22.51 -0.53
N PHE A 251 16.18 23.47 0.40
CA PHE A 251 15.37 24.68 0.33
C PHE A 251 16.19 25.92 0.06
N LYS A 252 15.58 26.89 -0.64
CA LYS A 252 16.18 28.20 -0.93
C LYS A 252 16.38 29.08 0.31
N THR A 253 15.83 28.68 1.44
CA THR A 253 15.74 29.47 2.68
C THR A 253 16.30 28.69 3.85
N SER A 254 16.95 29.39 4.77
CA SER A 254 17.48 28.83 6.02
C SER A 254 16.45 28.75 7.14
N CYS A 255 15.25 29.28 6.92
CA CYS A 255 14.17 29.31 7.91
C CYS A 255 12.84 29.03 7.20
N ILE A 256 12.18 27.96 7.64
CA ILE A 256 10.80 27.65 7.26
C ILE A 256 9.90 28.53 8.15
N PRO A 257 9.04 29.39 7.61
CA PRO A 257 8.16 30.22 8.42
C PRO A 257 7.26 29.31 9.27
N LYS A 258 6.79 29.81 10.41
CA LYS A 258 5.71 29.15 11.14
C LYS A 258 4.50 29.12 10.22
N LEU A 259 4.03 27.93 9.87
CA LEU A 259 2.95 27.73 8.91
C LEU A 259 1.73 27.23 9.67
N ASP A 260 0.66 28.01 9.60
CA ASP A 260 -0.56 27.79 10.41
C ASP A 260 -1.41 26.62 9.91
N SER A 261 -1.07 26.04 8.75
CA SER A 261 -1.77 24.88 8.18
C SER A 261 -0.83 23.98 7.39
N ILE A 262 -1.22 22.70 7.26
CA ILE A 262 -0.52 21.73 6.40
C ILE A 262 -0.49 22.18 4.94
N HIS A 263 -1.57 22.81 4.46
CA HIS A 263 -1.65 23.33 3.10
C HIS A 263 -0.62 24.43 2.87
N SER A 264 -0.48 25.36 3.81
CA SER A 264 0.53 26.42 3.76
C SER A 264 1.94 25.84 3.77
N PHE A 265 2.18 24.79 4.57
CA PHE A 265 3.46 24.09 4.61
C PHE A 265 3.80 23.38 3.30
N GLU A 266 2.88 22.63 2.73
CA GLU A 266 3.11 21.92 1.47
C GLU A 266 3.34 22.87 0.30
N LYS A 267 2.55 23.95 0.23
CA LYS A 267 2.74 25.01 -0.76
C LYS A 267 4.12 25.67 -0.62
N TYR A 268 4.52 25.99 0.61
CA TYR A 268 5.86 26.52 0.88
C TYR A 268 6.95 25.54 0.44
N PHE A 269 6.77 24.24 0.72
CA PHE A 269 7.71 23.22 0.31
C PHE A 269 7.85 23.16 -1.21
N ASP A 270 6.74 23.10 -1.95
CA ASP A 270 6.75 23.05 -3.42
C ASP A 270 7.42 24.29 -4.05
N ASP A 271 7.15 25.47 -3.49
CA ASP A 271 7.68 26.75 -3.97
C ASP A 271 9.19 26.94 -3.69
N LYS A 272 9.72 26.32 -2.63
CA LYS A 272 11.08 26.60 -2.12
C LYS A 272 12.09 25.49 -2.37
N ILE A 273 11.67 24.33 -2.86
CA ILE A 273 12.58 23.25 -3.25
C ILE A 273 13.48 23.69 -4.42
N LEU A 274 14.79 23.67 -4.19
CA LEU A 274 15.80 23.96 -5.22
C LEU A 274 16.14 22.73 -6.06
N LYS A 275 16.40 21.61 -5.38
CA LYS A 275 16.96 20.39 -5.98
C LYS A 275 15.89 19.36 -6.31
N LYS A 276 14.93 19.76 -7.15
CA LYS A 276 13.77 18.94 -7.56
C LYS A 276 14.14 17.53 -8.03
N ASN A 277 15.22 17.39 -8.81
CA ASN A 277 15.67 16.09 -9.34
C ASN A 277 16.24 15.13 -8.28
N HIS A 278 16.45 15.60 -7.04
CA HIS A 278 16.95 14.80 -5.93
C HIS A 278 15.86 14.49 -4.90
N ILE A 279 14.59 14.67 -5.29
CA ILE A 279 13.44 14.37 -4.45
C ILE A 279 12.56 13.36 -5.18
N CYS A 280 12.06 12.40 -4.42
CA CYS A 280 11.09 11.42 -4.89
C CYS A 280 9.94 11.26 -3.89
N GLU A 281 8.93 10.52 -4.30
CA GLU A 281 7.94 9.92 -3.41
C GLU A 281 8.15 8.41 -3.41
N VAL A 282 8.09 7.80 -2.22
CA VAL A 282 8.07 6.36 -2.05
C VAL A 282 6.69 5.93 -1.55
N ILE A 283 6.01 5.11 -2.33
CA ILE A 283 4.71 4.53 -1.96
C ILE A 283 4.71 3.01 -2.09
N ARG A 284 3.69 2.38 -1.50
CA ARG A 284 3.42 0.94 -1.61
C ARG A 284 4.63 0.09 -1.22
N LEU A 285 5.24 0.40 -0.08
CA LEU A 285 6.27 -0.44 0.53
C LEU A 285 5.61 -1.73 1.04
N SER A 286 5.58 -2.76 0.19
CA SER A 286 4.99 -4.07 0.48
C SER A 286 6.04 -5.05 0.92
N ILE A 287 5.75 -5.81 1.97
CA ILE A 287 6.61 -6.88 2.50
C ILE A 287 5.79 -8.17 2.58
N SER A 288 6.38 -9.27 2.11
CA SER A 288 5.74 -10.58 2.11
C SER A 288 6.43 -11.51 3.11
N GLY A 289 5.66 -12.31 3.85
CA GLY A 289 6.19 -13.33 4.76
C GLY A 289 5.29 -13.57 5.97
N THR A 290 5.72 -14.47 6.85
CA THR A 290 5.16 -14.61 8.19
C THR A 290 5.38 -13.34 9.02
N VAL A 291 4.70 -13.19 10.15
CA VAL A 291 4.83 -11.99 11.02
C VAL A 291 6.28 -11.69 11.40
N GLN A 292 7.08 -12.72 11.73
CA GLN A 292 8.49 -12.54 12.10
C GLN A 292 9.35 -12.14 10.90
N GLU A 293 9.14 -12.80 9.76
CA GLU A 293 9.81 -12.50 8.49
C GLU A 293 9.50 -11.07 8.03
N CYS A 294 8.24 -10.65 8.11
CA CYS A 294 7.82 -9.30 7.73
C CYS A 294 8.56 -8.22 8.53
N ILE A 295 8.81 -8.42 9.83
CA ILE A 295 9.59 -7.45 10.63
C ILE A 295 11.04 -7.36 10.14
N PHE A 296 11.65 -8.51 9.82
CA PHE A 296 13.01 -8.58 9.29
C PHE A 296 13.13 -7.97 7.89
N TYR A 297 12.26 -8.38 6.97
CA TYR A 297 12.25 -7.85 5.61
C TYR A 297 11.85 -6.37 5.55
N LEU A 298 11.01 -5.89 6.47
CA LEU A 298 10.70 -4.47 6.59
C LEU A 298 11.95 -3.66 6.95
N PHE A 299 12.74 -4.13 7.92
CA PHE A 299 14.01 -3.52 8.28
C PHE A 299 14.99 -3.51 7.10
N LEU A 300 15.21 -4.67 6.48
CA LEU A 300 16.12 -4.79 5.34
C LEU A 300 15.67 -3.96 4.14
N THR A 301 14.38 -3.94 3.84
CA THR A 301 13.83 -3.17 2.72
C THR A 301 14.09 -1.69 2.90
N GLN A 302 13.90 -1.15 4.11
CA GLN A 302 14.27 0.24 4.40
C GLN A 302 15.78 0.46 4.22
N LYS A 303 16.61 -0.37 4.86
CA LYS A 303 18.08 -0.23 4.81
C LYS A 303 18.61 -0.22 3.38
N HIS A 304 18.17 -1.17 2.56
CA HIS A 304 18.58 -1.27 1.16
C HIS A 304 17.97 -0.16 0.29
N LEU A 305 16.69 0.16 0.45
CA LEU A 305 16.03 1.21 -0.34
C LEU A 305 16.72 2.56 -0.12
N ILE A 306 16.96 2.92 1.14
CA ILE A 306 17.60 4.18 1.49
C ILE A 306 19.02 4.24 0.94
N ARG A 307 19.77 3.13 0.96
CA ARG A 307 21.07 3.03 0.33
C ARG A 307 21.01 3.25 -1.19
N GLU A 308 20.10 2.58 -1.89
CA GLU A 308 19.94 2.70 -3.35
C GLU A 308 19.51 4.12 -3.77
N LEU A 309 18.70 4.79 -2.95
CA LEU A 309 18.29 6.18 -3.15
C LEU A 309 19.48 7.13 -2.94
N ASP A 310 20.26 6.95 -1.87
CA ASP A 310 21.44 7.76 -1.59
C ASP A 310 22.52 7.61 -2.67
N GLU A 311 22.78 6.38 -3.14
CA GLU A 311 23.73 6.10 -4.22
C GLU A 311 23.32 6.77 -5.55
N ARG A 312 22.03 7.03 -5.75
CA ARG A 312 21.49 7.79 -6.90
C ARG A 312 21.38 9.30 -6.63
N GLY A 313 21.82 9.74 -5.46
CA GLY A 313 21.86 11.14 -5.07
C GLY A 313 20.53 11.72 -4.60
N PHE A 314 19.53 10.91 -4.25
CA PHE A 314 18.32 11.45 -3.62
C PHE A 314 18.63 11.99 -2.23
N TYR A 315 18.10 13.16 -1.91
CA TYR A 315 18.24 13.78 -0.60
C TYR A 315 17.01 13.57 0.28
N MET A 316 15.83 13.50 -0.34
CA MET A 316 14.56 13.46 0.38
C MET A 316 13.58 12.55 -0.35
N ALA A 317 12.81 11.78 0.42
CA ALA A 317 11.67 11.03 -0.10
C ALA A 317 10.40 11.36 0.69
N TYR A 318 9.32 11.70 0.00
CA TYR A 318 7.98 11.81 0.60
C TYR A 318 7.44 10.40 0.88
N VAL A 319 6.84 10.23 2.06
CA VAL A 319 6.28 8.95 2.51
C VAL A 319 4.99 9.14 3.28
N ILE A 320 4.12 8.13 3.20
CA ILE A 320 2.90 7.99 4.00
C ILE A 320 3.00 6.67 4.78
N ILE A 321 2.86 6.73 6.10
CA ILE A 321 3.14 5.60 7.01
C ILE A 321 1.98 5.38 7.98
N GLU A 322 1.37 4.19 7.94
CA GLU A 322 0.40 3.71 8.94
C GLU A 322 0.95 2.50 9.73
N GLN A 323 2.27 2.27 9.71
CA GLN A 323 2.90 1.14 10.41
C GLN A 323 3.46 1.58 11.76
N PRO A 324 2.85 1.23 12.90
CA PRO A 324 3.33 1.65 14.22
C PRO A 324 4.75 1.18 14.52
N TRP A 325 5.14 0.03 13.98
CA TRP A 325 6.49 -0.50 14.13
C TRP A 325 7.56 0.45 13.56
N LEU A 326 7.31 1.02 12.38
CA LEU A 326 8.20 2.01 11.76
C LEU A 326 8.24 3.30 12.58
N MET A 327 7.07 3.80 12.98
CA MET A 327 6.98 5.05 13.73
C MET A 327 7.73 4.96 15.07
N ASN A 328 7.61 3.82 15.77
CA ASN A 328 8.34 3.60 17.02
C ASN A 328 9.86 3.56 16.84
N PHE A 329 10.35 3.10 15.68
CA PHE A 329 11.78 3.15 15.35
C PHE A 329 12.21 4.59 15.04
N TYR A 330 11.44 5.28 14.19
CA TYR A 330 11.74 6.64 13.76
C TYR A 330 11.77 7.67 14.88
N GLN A 331 11.02 7.44 15.96
CA GLN A 331 11.02 8.32 17.14
C GLN A 331 12.36 8.31 17.91
N GLU A 332 13.21 7.30 17.78
CA GLU A 332 14.52 7.24 18.46
C GLU A 332 15.68 7.59 17.51
N LEU A 333 15.40 8.09 16.31
CA LEU A 333 16.43 8.49 15.36
C LEU A 333 17.08 9.81 15.81
N GLU A 334 18.34 9.74 16.19
CA GLU A 334 19.13 10.88 16.67
C GLU A 334 19.48 11.88 15.56
N LEU A 335 19.64 11.38 14.33
CA LEU A 335 19.99 12.20 13.17
C LEU A 335 18.75 12.74 12.46
N ASN A 336 17.54 12.53 12.98
CA ASN A 336 16.30 12.94 12.32
C ASN A 336 16.17 12.37 10.89
N GLY A 337 16.51 11.09 10.67
CA GLY A 337 16.35 10.42 9.39
C GLY A 337 14.90 10.34 8.88
N TYR A 338 13.93 10.55 9.76
CA TYR A 338 12.52 10.70 9.41
C TYR A 338 11.89 11.91 10.11
N LEU A 339 11.07 12.64 9.37
CA LEU A 339 10.36 13.83 9.84
C LEU A 339 8.87 13.70 9.55
N SER A 340 8.02 13.88 10.55
CA SER A 340 6.56 13.93 10.33
C SER A 340 6.11 15.34 9.99
N SER A 341 5.24 15.47 8.99
CA SER A 341 4.60 16.74 8.62
C SER A 341 3.18 16.84 9.18
N SER A 342 2.41 15.77 9.08
CA SER A 342 1.02 15.73 9.51
C SER A 342 0.55 14.31 9.79
N TYR A 343 -0.58 14.17 10.47
CA TYR A 343 -1.20 12.89 10.74
C TYR A 343 -2.73 12.94 10.69
N LYS A 344 -3.34 11.78 10.46
CA LYS A 344 -4.79 11.57 10.51
C LYS A 344 -5.10 10.11 10.85
N ASN A 345 -6.12 9.86 11.66
CA ASN A 345 -6.68 8.52 11.82
C ASN A 345 -7.66 8.25 10.67
N LEU A 346 -7.26 7.43 9.69
CA LEU A 346 -8.01 7.24 8.44
C LEU A 346 -9.13 6.21 8.53
N ASN A 347 -9.03 5.29 9.49
CA ASN A 347 -9.82 4.06 9.53
C ASN A 347 -10.71 3.95 10.77
N ASP A 348 -10.73 4.98 11.63
CA ASP A 348 -11.25 4.90 13.01
C ASP A 348 -10.74 3.67 13.78
N THR A 349 -9.56 3.17 13.42
CA THR A 349 -8.92 2.02 14.06
C THR A 349 -8.15 2.40 15.33
N GLY A 350 -8.13 3.69 15.66
CA GLY A 350 -7.28 4.26 16.70
C GLY A 350 -5.81 4.32 16.30
N ARG A 351 -5.48 4.20 15.00
CA ARG A 351 -4.11 4.31 14.49
C ARG A 351 -3.97 5.54 13.59
N ASN A 352 -2.93 6.32 13.86
CA ASN A 352 -2.59 7.46 13.02
C ASN A 352 -1.81 7.00 11.79
N THR A 353 -2.24 7.49 10.64
CA THR A 353 -1.42 7.55 9.42
C THR A 353 -0.65 8.86 9.44
N TYR A 354 0.66 8.80 9.21
CA TYR A 354 1.55 9.94 9.18
C TYR A 354 1.99 10.24 7.75
N LYS A 355 2.04 11.52 7.40
CA LYS A 355 2.78 12.04 6.25
C LYS A 355 4.11 12.55 6.74
N GLY A 356 5.14 12.39 5.94
CA GLY A 356 6.46 12.84 6.31
C GLY A 356 7.50 12.66 5.23
N PHE A 357 8.74 12.78 5.67
CA PHE A 357 9.91 12.78 4.81
C PHE A 357 10.97 11.84 5.37
N TRP A 358 11.55 11.03 4.52
CA TRP A 358 12.87 10.47 4.77
C TRP A 358 13.93 11.47 4.36
N ILE A 359 14.85 11.76 5.29
CA ILE A 359 16.09 12.49 5.00
C ILE A 359 17.14 11.43 4.66
N ILE A 360 17.31 11.18 3.36
CA ILE A 360 17.99 9.99 2.85
C ILE A 360 19.41 9.81 3.41
N PRO A 361 20.29 10.83 3.43
CA PRO A 361 21.65 10.66 3.96
C PRO A 361 21.68 10.33 5.46
N ASN A 362 20.78 10.94 6.24
CA ASN A 362 20.71 10.74 7.68
C ASN A 362 20.18 9.35 8.00
N LEU A 363 19.05 9.00 7.37
CA LEU A 363 18.42 7.71 7.57
C LEU A 363 19.34 6.56 7.11
N LYS A 364 20.13 6.76 6.05
CA LYS A 364 21.17 5.81 5.63
C LYS A 364 22.19 5.58 6.75
N SER A 365 22.71 6.66 7.33
CA SER A 365 23.70 6.57 8.41
C SER A 365 23.14 5.81 9.60
N GLU A 366 21.89 6.10 9.99
CA GLU A 366 21.23 5.45 11.13
C GLU A 366 20.95 3.96 10.85
N LEU A 367 20.42 3.62 9.67
CA LEU A 367 20.13 2.23 9.29
C LEU A 367 21.39 1.39 9.08
N ASN A 368 22.48 1.97 8.57
CA ASN A 368 23.75 1.26 8.40
C ASN A 368 24.41 0.92 9.73
N ASN A 369 24.26 1.78 10.74
CA ASN A 369 24.80 1.58 12.08
C ASN A 369 23.88 0.77 12.99
N THR A 370 22.69 0.39 12.50
CA THR A 370 21.71 -0.39 13.26
C THR A 370 21.74 -1.85 12.80
N SER A 371 21.92 -2.79 13.73
CA SER A 371 21.69 -4.20 13.46
C SER A 371 20.19 -4.54 13.55
N PHE A 372 19.76 -5.64 12.92
CA PHE A 372 18.36 -6.09 13.09
C PHE A 372 17.95 -6.32 14.57
N LYS A 373 18.89 -6.78 15.39
CA LYS A 373 18.66 -6.97 16.84
C LYS A 373 18.38 -5.63 17.53
N ASP A 374 19.17 -4.61 17.22
CA ASP A 374 19.02 -3.27 17.80
C ASP A 374 17.73 -2.62 17.34
N TYR A 375 17.40 -2.74 16.04
CA TYR A 375 16.12 -2.30 15.49
C TYR A 375 14.93 -2.86 16.26
N LYS A 376 14.91 -4.17 16.54
CA LYS A 376 13.84 -4.80 17.35
C LYS A 376 13.82 -4.25 18.78
N ASN A 377 14.98 -4.11 19.41
CA ASN A 377 15.08 -3.64 20.78
C ASN A 377 14.55 -2.21 20.95
N ILE A 378 14.92 -1.32 20.02
CA ILE A 378 14.44 0.08 19.96
C ILE A 378 12.92 0.11 19.90
N VAL A 379 12.33 -0.61 18.95
CA VAL A 379 10.87 -0.60 18.75
C VAL A 379 10.12 -1.19 19.95
N ILE A 380 10.62 -2.28 20.54
CA ILE A 380 10.00 -2.91 21.71
C ILE A 380 10.08 -2.00 22.94
N LYS A 381 11.23 -1.33 23.16
CA LYS A 381 11.42 -0.38 24.27
C LYS A 381 10.44 0.78 24.15
N ASN A 382 10.27 1.32 22.95
CA ASN A 382 9.33 2.41 22.71
C ASN A 382 7.88 2.01 22.85
N LYS A 383 7.49 0.84 22.34
CA LYS A 383 6.13 0.33 22.54
C LYS A 383 5.77 0.22 24.03
N LYS A 384 6.71 -0.16 24.90
CA LYS A 384 6.50 -0.20 26.35
C LYS A 384 6.35 1.20 26.96
N ARG A 385 7.15 2.17 26.52
CA ARG A 385 7.03 3.57 26.95
C ARG A 385 5.67 4.16 26.54
N SER A 386 5.25 3.99 25.29
CA SER A 386 3.95 4.48 24.79
C SER A 386 2.75 3.74 25.38
N GLY A 387 2.92 2.48 25.77
CA GLY A 387 1.89 1.68 26.44
C GLY A 387 1.60 2.10 27.88
N ASN A 388 2.57 2.74 28.55
CA ASN A 388 2.38 3.28 29.90
C ASN A 388 1.68 4.65 29.92
N TYR A 389 1.42 5.27 28.76
CA TYR A 389 0.66 6.52 28.61
C TYR A 389 -0.81 6.28 28.18
N ARG A 390 -1.36 5.09 28.44
CA ARG A 390 -2.79 4.77 28.20
C ARG A 390 -3.68 4.85 29.44
N ASN A 391 -3.13 5.30 30.57
CA ASN A 391 -3.90 5.69 31.75
C ASN A 391 -3.52 7.12 32.08
N ASP A 392 -4.21 8.08 31.48
CA ASP A 392 -4.56 9.38 32.06
C ASP A 392 -5.75 9.95 31.29
#